data_AF-A0A0P4VKA3-F1
#
_entry.id   AF-A0A0P4VKA3-F1
#
_cell.length_a   1.000
_cell.length_b   1.000
_cell.length_c   1.000
_cell.angle_alpha   90.00
_cell.angle_beta   90.00
_cell.angle_gamma   90.00
#
_symmetry.space_group_name_H-M   'P 1'
#
loop_
_entity.id
_entity.type
_entity.pdbx_description
1 polymer ?
#
loop_
_entity_poly.entity_id
_entity_poly.type
_entity_poly.pdbx_seq_one_letter_code
_entity_poly.pdbx_strand_id
1 'polypeptide(L)'
;VDIRLKEWTESQLADRSIEAGSDALRQEFVQFVDKSMSAKESDPIFHDLKKAVLEEALKRHRWESKGNEMLRMIQLNALEDRCVNDKQQWDLAVKFLENTLKERLQMTESQLKEMLGPGTKERWLYWKYATEEQTKRNAVKSELEKIIYSDYNHSATLNADEITAVKKNLQRNGVEVNNDFVRETWAPVYRRHFINSSIARAYDCRRGFYLYHQGHTAELDCQDVVVFWRLEQMLKVTANALRQQVMNREARRLDKIIKEVLEDFSQDQEIKVNLLTGRRVTLAEELKRVRQIQEKLEEFIQALNKEK
;
A
#
# COMPACT_ATOMS: atom_id res chain seq x y z
N VAL A 1 -4.79 21.91 -7.64
CA VAL A 1 -5.02 20.55 -7.08
C VAL A 1 -5.70 19.65 -8.09
N ASP A 2 -6.84 20.06 -8.68
CA ASP A 2 -7.60 19.24 -9.64
C ASP A 2 -6.82 18.75 -10.87
N ILE A 3 -5.92 19.56 -11.45
CA ILE A 3 -5.12 19.16 -12.64
C ILE A 3 -4.27 17.93 -12.34
N ARG A 4 -3.52 17.96 -11.22
CA ARG A 4 -2.66 16.83 -10.81
C ARG A 4 -3.47 15.60 -10.41
N LEU A 5 -4.63 15.81 -9.78
CA LEU A 5 -5.53 14.71 -9.42
C LEU A 5 -6.08 14.01 -10.66
N LYS A 6 -6.47 14.79 -11.69
CA LYS A 6 -6.91 14.26 -12.98
C LYS A 6 -5.80 13.50 -13.70
N GLU A 7 -4.61 14.10 -13.80
CA GLU A 7 -3.44 13.47 -14.43
C GLU A 7 -3.08 12.13 -13.76
N TRP A 8 -3.08 12.07 -12.42
CA TRP A 8 -2.84 10.83 -11.69
C TRP A 8 -3.90 9.76 -11.95
N THR A 9 -5.16 10.19 -12.03
CA THR A 9 -6.31 9.30 -12.30
C THR A 9 -6.23 8.68 -13.69
N GLU A 10 -5.90 9.47 -14.70
CA GLU A 10 -5.83 9.04 -16.10
C GLU A 10 -4.62 8.14 -16.37
N SER A 11 -3.50 8.38 -15.66
CA SER A 11 -2.22 7.73 -15.95
C SER A 11 -1.90 6.51 -15.08
N GLN A 12 -2.21 6.54 -13.78
CA GLN A 12 -1.62 5.61 -12.81
C GLN A 12 -2.64 4.92 -11.91
N LEU A 13 -3.74 5.59 -11.55
CA LEU A 13 -4.62 5.13 -10.49
C LEU A 13 -5.21 3.73 -10.75
N ALA A 14 -5.74 3.48 -11.95
CA ALA A 14 -6.34 2.19 -12.25
C ALA A 14 -5.32 1.04 -12.24
N ASP A 15 -4.11 1.27 -12.75
CA ASP A 15 -3.04 0.28 -12.76
C ASP A 15 -2.62 -0.06 -11.33
N ARG A 16 -2.41 0.96 -10.48
CA ARG A 16 -2.12 0.78 -9.05
C ARG A 16 -3.25 0.08 -8.29
N SER A 17 -4.49 0.34 -8.67
CA SER A 17 -5.66 -0.30 -8.06
C SER A 17 -5.71 -1.78 -8.41
N ILE A 18 -5.39 -2.15 -9.65
CA ILE A 18 -5.28 -3.53 -10.09
C ILE A 18 -4.12 -4.24 -9.39
N GLU A 19 -2.94 -3.60 -9.27
CA GLU A 19 -1.81 -4.13 -8.49
C GLU A 19 -2.24 -4.47 -7.06
N ALA A 20 -2.90 -3.52 -6.37
CA ALA A 20 -3.41 -3.75 -5.02
C ALA A 20 -4.45 -4.89 -4.95
N GLY A 21 -5.35 -4.97 -5.93
CA GLY A 21 -6.33 -6.07 -6.03
C GLY A 21 -5.67 -7.44 -6.25
N SER A 22 -4.64 -7.49 -7.11
CA SER A 22 -3.85 -8.69 -7.39
C SER A 22 -3.06 -9.14 -6.15
N ASP A 23 -2.43 -8.19 -5.46
CA ASP A 23 -1.70 -8.47 -4.23
C ASP A 23 -2.63 -8.99 -3.13
N ALA A 24 -3.83 -8.40 -2.98
CA ALA A 24 -4.84 -8.88 -2.04
C ALA A 24 -5.29 -10.31 -2.37
N LEU A 25 -5.60 -10.62 -3.63
CA LEU A 25 -5.97 -11.97 -4.06
C LEU A 25 -4.85 -12.98 -3.76
N ARG A 26 -3.59 -12.60 -4.05
CA ARG A 26 -2.42 -13.43 -3.77
C ARG A 26 -2.29 -13.71 -2.27
N GLN A 27 -2.39 -12.68 -1.43
CA GLN A 27 -2.29 -12.81 0.02
C GLN A 27 -3.39 -13.73 0.57
N GLU A 28 -4.64 -13.55 0.14
CA GLU A 28 -5.75 -14.41 0.55
C GLU A 28 -5.55 -15.87 0.11
N PHE A 29 -5.02 -16.10 -1.10
CA PHE A 29 -4.75 -17.45 -1.58
C PHE A 29 -3.65 -18.15 -0.78
N VAL A 30 -2.55 -17.44 -0.47
CA VAL A 30 -1.47 -17.96 0.40
C VAL A 30 -2.04 -18.32 1.77
N GLN A 31 -2.76 -17.40 2.41
CA GLN A 31 -3.37 -17.64 3.72
C GLN A 31 -4.36 -18.80 3.70
N PHE A 32 -5.14 -18.97 2.62
CA PHE A 32 -6.05 -20.08 2.45
C PHE A 32 -5.32 -21.43 2.42
N VAL A 33 -4.24 -21.53 1.65
CA VAL A 33 -3.44 -22.76 1.55
C VAL A 33 -2.75 -23.06 2.88
N ASP A 34 -2.15 -22.08 3.54
CA ASP A 34 -1.49 -22.25 4.84
C ASP A 34 -2.45 -22.72 5.94
N LYS A 35 -3.65 -22.14 5.99
CA LYS A 35 -4.73 -22.62 6.88
C LYS A 35 -5.11 -24.06 6.56
N SER A 36 -5.18 -24.43 5.28
CA SER A 36 -5.49 -25.81 4.87
C SER A 36 -4.42 -26.83 5.28
N MET A 37 -3.16 -26.42 5.39
CA MET A 37 -2.05 -27.28 5.82
C MET A 37 -1.96 -27.40 7.35
N SER A 38 -2.39 -26.36 8.06
CA SER A 38 -2.38 -26.29 9.53
C SER A 38 -3.59 -26.95 10.19
N ALA A 39 -4.61 -27.32 9.41
CA ALA A 39 -5.81 -27.98 9.91
C ALA A 39 -5.50 -29.38 10.47
N LYS A 40 -6.16 -29.77 11.57
CA LYS A 40 -5.95 -31.08 12.23
C LYS A 40 -6.18 -32.28 11.32
N GLU A 41 -7.04 -32.12 10.32
CA GLU A 41 -7.39 -33.15 9.32
C GLU A 41 -6.49 -33.09 8.07
N SER A 42 -5.52 -32.17 8.01
CA SER A 42 -4.64 -32.08 6.85
C SER A 42 -3.67 -33.25 6.82
N ASP A 43 -3.68 -33.99 5.71
CA ASP A 43 -2.67 -35.01 5.46
C ASP A 43 -1.33 -34.34 5.06
N PRO A 44 -0.24 -34.54 5.80
CA PRO A 44 1.07 -33.96 5.49
C PRO A 44 1.62 -34.36 4.12
N ILE A 45 1.18 -35.50 3.58
CA ILE A 45 1.59 -36.00 2.26
C ILE A 45 1.34 -35.00 1.12
N PHE A 46 0.33 -34.13 1.27
CA PHE A 46 -0.04 -33.16 0.24
C PHE A 46 0.53 -31.76 0.50
N HIS A 47 1.28 -31.55 1.58
CA HIS A 47 1.79 -30.21 1.92
C HIS A 47 2.73 -29.66 0.86
N ASP A 48 3.70 -30.47 0.40
CA ASP A 48 4.67 -30.04 -0.60
C ASP A 48 4.01 -29.84 -1.97
N LEU A 49 3.06 -30.72 -2.34
CA LEU A 49 2.23 -30.53 -3.53
C LEU A 49 1.43 -29.22 -3.48
N LYS A 50 0.77 -28.93 -2.35
CA LYS A 50 -0.01 -27.69 -2.17
C LYS A 50 0.85 -26.45 -2.32
N LYS A 51 2.06 -26.44 -1.76
CA LYS A 51 3.02 -25.32 -1.89
C LYS A 51 3.49 -25.14 -3.33
N ALA A 52 3.91 -26.24 -3.98
CA ALA A 52 4.37 -26.18 -5.36
C ALA A 52 3.27 -25.71 -6.32
N VAL A 53 2.03 -26.20 -6.14
CA VAL A 53 0.87 -25.77 -6.92
C VAL A 53 0.54 -24.30 -6.67
N LEU A 54 0.60 -23.84 -5.41
CA LEU A 54 0.41 -22.44 -5.03
C LEU A 54 1.42 -21.53 -5.74
N GLU A 55 2.71 -21.87 -5.68
CA GLU A 55 3.78 -21.07 -6.28
C GLU A 55 3.66 -21.00 -7.81
N GLU A 56 3.44 -22.14 -8.46
CA GLU A 56 3.32 -22.19 -9.93
C GLU A 56 2.02 -21.53 -10.42
N ALA A 57 0.91 -21.70 -9.70
CA ALA A 57 -0.36 -21.02 -10.03
C ALA A 57 -0.25 -19.49 -9.91
N LEU A 58 0.39 -18.99 -8.84
CA LEU A 58 0.64 -17.56 -8.68
C LEU A 58 1.60 -17.00 -9.73
N LYS A 59 2.59 -17.78 -10.15
CA LYS A 59 3.52 -17.39 -11.20
C LYS A 59 2.84 -17.26 -12.56
N ARG A 60 1.91 -18.18 -12.89
CA ARG A 60 1.13 -18.19 -14.13
C ARG A 60 -0.02 -17.18 -14.12
N HIS A 61 -0.56 -16.84 -12.96
CA HIS A 61 -1.66 -15.88 -12.85
C HIS A 61 -1.23 -14.50 -13.34
N ARG A 62 -2.08 -13.92 -14.20
CA ARG A 62 -1.97 -12.56 -14.73
C ARG A 62 -3.36 -11.96 -14.74
N TRP A 63 -3.48 -10.79 -14.13
CA TRP A 63 -4.73 -10.05 -14.07
C TRP A 63 -5.24 -9.67 -15.47
N GLU A 64 -6.55 -9.72 -15.68
CA GLU A 64 -7.15 -9.36 -16.97
C GLU A 64 -7.04 -7.86 -17.27
N SER A 65 -6.41 -7.48 -18.39
CA SER A 65 -6.21 -6.09 -18.80
C SER A 65 -7.51 -5.35 -19.18
N LYS A 66 -8.55 -6.07 -19.64
CA LYS A 66 -9.83 -5.48 -20.04
C LYS A 66 -10.59 -4.80 -18.90
N GLY A 67 -10.30 -5.15 -17.64
CA GLY A 67 -10.90 -4.51 -16.46
C GLY A 67 -10.43 -3.08 -16.22
N ASN A 68 -9.33 -2.66 -16.88
CA ASN A 68 -8.63 -1.42 -16.62
C ASN A 68 -9.41 -0.18 -17.09
N GLU A 69 -9.92 -0.19 -18.33
CA GLU A 69 -10.67 0.96 -18.88
C GLU A 69 -11.98 1.22 -18.11
N MET A 70 -12.69 0.16 -17.74
CA MET A 70 -13.89 0.28 -16.91
C MET A 70 -13.57 0.88 -15.54
N LEU A 71 -12.48 0.43 -14.91
CA LEU A 71 -12.06 0.93 -13.61
C LEU A 71 -11.67 2.41 -13.68
N ARG A 72 -10.92 2.81 -14.72
CA ARG A 72 -10.57 4.22 -15.00
C ARG A 72 -11.81 5.10 -15.12
N MET A 73 -12.80 4.67 -15.90
CA MET A 73 -14.04 5.42 -16.10
C MET A 73 -14.80 5.64 -14.79
N ILE A 74 -14.95 4.58 -13.99
CA ILE A 74 -15.61 4.64 -12.69
C ILE A 74 -14.87 5.58 -11.73
N GLN A 75 -13.54 5.52 -11.72
CA GLN A 75 -12.69 6.38 -10.90
C GLN A 75 -12.79 7.85 -11.29
N LEU A 76 -12.75 8.15 -12.59
CA LEU A 76 -12.93 9.51 -13.12
C LEU A 76 -14.30 10.08 -12.71
N ASN A 77 -15.37 9.31 -12.92
CA ASN A 77 -16.73 9.75 -12.56
C ASN A 77 -16.85 10.04 -11.05
N ALA A 78 -16.30 9.18 -10.20
CA ALA A 78 -16.32 9.40 -8.74
C ALA A 78 -15.52 10.64 -8.33
N LEU A 79 -14.45 10.97 -9.06
CA LEU A 79 -13.64 12.17 -8.83
C LEU A 79 -14.23 13.42 -9.49
N GLU A 80 -15.21 13.35 -10.37
CA GLU A 80 -15.83 14.56 -10.93
C GLU A 80 -16.93 15.13 -10.03
N ASP A 81 -17.53 14.30 -9.18
CA ASP A 81 -18.56 14.72 -8.23
C ASP A 81 -17.98 15.73 -7.22
N ARG A 82 -18.66 16.86 -7.01
CA ARG A 82 -18.22 17.92 -6.07
C ARG A 82 -19.24 18.15 -4.95
N CYS A 83 -20.31 17.37 -4.92
CA CYS A 83 -21.48 17.63 -4.08
C CYS A 83 -21.50 16.66 -2.90
N VAL A 84 -21.10 17.18 -1.72
CA VAL A 84 -21.26 16.44 -0.47
C VAL A 84 -22.71 16.57 -0.02
N ASN A 85 -23.50 15.52 -0.20
CA ASN A 85 -24.96 15.59 -0.09
C ASN A 85 -25.47 15.54 1.36
N ASP A 86 -24.71 14.96 2.28
CA ASP A 86 -25.14 14.80 3.67
C ASP A 86 -24.01 15.06 4.68
N LYS A 87 -24.44 15.39 5.90
CA LYS A 87 -23.54 15.74 7.00
C LYS A 87 -22.63 14.59 7.41
N GLN A 88 -23.11 13.34 7.30
CA GLN A 88 -22.32 12.18 7.68
C GLN A 88 -21.13 12.00 6.74
N GLN A 89 -21.34 12.15 5.43
CA GLN A 89 -20.29 12.13 4.42
C GLN A 89 -19.29 13.27 4.61
N TRP A 90 -19.77 14.47 4.97
CA TRP A 90 -18.91 15.59 5.33
C TRP A 90 -18.02 15.27 6.54
N ASP A 91 -18.61 14.78 7.63
CA ASP A 91 -17.87 14.44 8.85
C ASP A 91 -16.83 13.33 8.60
N LEU A 92 -17.16 12.34 7.75
CA LEU A 92 -16.21 11.30 7.33
C LEU A 92 -15.05 11.89 6.52
N ALA A 93 -15.32 12.80 5.58
CA ALA A 93 -14.30 13.45 4.78
C ALA A 93 -13.38 14.35 5.62
N VAL A 94 -13.93 15.11 6.57
CA VAL A 94 -13.14 15.90 7.54
C VAL A 94 -12.24 14.97 8.36
N LYS A 95 -12.77 13.87 8.87
CA LYS A 95 -11.99 12.89 9.63
C LYS A 95 -10.88 12.27 8.78
N PHE A 96 -11.16 11.96 7.52
CA PHE A 96 -10.16 11.42 6.59
C PHE A 96 -9.04 12.44 6.30
N LEU A 97 -9.39 13.71 6.08
CA LEU A 97 -8.45 14.82 5.95
C LEU A 97 -7.57 14.97 7.21
N GLU A 98 -8.19 15.05 8.39
CA GLU A 98 -7.47 15.19 9.66
C GLU A 98 -6.48 14.06 9.90
N ASN A 99 -6.89 12.81 9.70
CA ASN A 99 -6.02 11.65 9.89
C ASN A 99 -4.83 11.69 8.94
N THR A 100 -5.07 11.99 7.66
CA THR A 100 -4.02 12.09 6.65
C THR A 100 -3.03 13.21 6.98
N LEU A 101 -3.52 14.37 7.41
CA LEU A 101 -2.67 15.48 7.83
C LEU A 101 -1.84 15.14 9.08
N LYS A 102 -2.44 14.48 10.08
CA LYS A 102 -1.74 14.04 11.31
C LYS A 102 -0.63 13.03 11.01
N GLU A 103 -0.89 12.05 10.15
CA GLU A 103 0.13 11.09 9.70
C GLU A 103 1.28 11.80 8.97
N ARG A 104 0.97 12.71 8.05
CA ARG A 104 1.99 13.50 7.33
C ARG A 104 2.76 14.45 8.25
N LEU A 105 2.12 15.00 9.27
CA LEU A 105 2.78 15.79 10.29
C LEU A 105 3.81 14.94 11.05
N GLN A 106 3.42 13.75 11.53
CA GLN A 106 4.31 12.85 12.25
C GLN A 106 5.53 12.44 11.42
N MET A 107 5.35 12.15 10.13
CA MET A 107 6.47 11.88 9.22
C MET A 107 7.40 13.10 9.09
N THR A 108 6.82 14.29 8.95
CA THR A 108 7.58 15.55 8.79
C THR A 108 8.34 15.91 10.08
N GLU A 109 7.72 15.71 11.25
CA GLU A 109 8.37 15.92 12.54
C GLU A 109 9.51 14.93 12.76
N SER A 110 9.35 13.68 12.32
CA SER A 110 10.41 12.67 12.37
C SER A 110 11.59 13.06 11.46
N GLN A 111 11.31 13.50 10.23
CA GLN A 111 12.32 14.03 9.31
C GLN A 111 13.05 15.25 9.90
N LEU A 112 12.31 16.20 10.47
CA LEU A 112 12.89 17.37 11.13
C LEU A 112 13.75 16.98 12.33
N LYS A 113 13.33 16.00 13.14
CA LYS A 113 14.09 15.52 14.29
C LYS A 113 15.42 14.89 13.87
N GLU A 114 15.43 14.11 12.79
CA GLU A 114 16.66 13.53 12.23
C GLU A 114 17.61 14.63 11.73
N MET A 115 17.09 15.60 10.96
CA MET A 115 17.87 16.70 10.40
C MET A 115 18.40 17.69 11.44
N LEU A 116 17.64 17.97 12.50
CA LEU A 116 17.97 18.98 13.51
C LEU A 116 18.67 18.38 14.73
N GLY A 117 18.63 17.06 14.88
CA GLY A 117 19.21 16.38 16.03
C GLY A 117 18.39 16.53 17.32
N PRO A 118 18.96 16.10 18.46
CA PRO A 118 18.23 16.03 19.73
C PRO A 118 17.80 17.42 20.19
N GLY A 119 16.57 17.53 20.70
CA GLY A 119 16.06 18.75 21.31
C GLY A 119 16.67 19.02 22.69
N THR A 120 16.50 20.24 23.23
CA THR A 120 17.12 20.67 24.51
C THR A 120 16.83 19.71 25.67
N LYS A 121 15.59 19.21 25.77
CA LYS A 121 15.19 18.22 26.80
C LYS A 121 15.87 16.88 26.60
N GLU A 122 16.00 16.41 25.36
CA GLU A 122 16.63 15.12 25.06
C GLU A 122 18.14 15.15 25.30
N ARG A 123 18.79 16.28 24.99
CA ARG A 123 20.21 16.50 25.30
C ARG A 123 20.47 16.40 26.80
N TRP A 124 19.58 16.98 27.62
CA TRP A 124 19.72 16.97 29.07
C TRP A 124 19.33 15.62 29.71
N LEU A 125 18.19 15.04 29.33
CA LEU A 125 17.68 13.80 29.92
C LEU A 125 18.47 12.55 29.49
N TYR A 126 18.95 12.52 28.26
CA TYR A 126 19.58 11.33 27.66
C TYR A 126 21.04 11.55 27.27
N TRP A 127 21.66 12.66 27.70
CA TRP A 127 23.06 12.99 27.41
C TRP A 127 23.42 12.89 25.93
N LYS A 128 22.49 13.30 25.06
CA LYS A 128 22.70 13.31 23.60
C LYS A 128 23.33 14.61 23.15
N TYR A 129 24.20 14.53 22.14
CA TYR A 129 24.85 15.69 21.53
C TYR A 129 24.37 15.87 20.10
N ALA A 130 24.33 17.12 19.63
CA ALA A 130 24.03 17.42 18.24
C ALA A 130 25.33 17.48 17.44
N THR A 131 25.27 17.04 16.18
CA THR A 131 26.38 17.19 15.25
C THR A 131 26.57 18.67 14.86
N GLU A 132 27.72 18.99 14.27
CA GLU A 132 27.98 20.34 13.75
C GLU A 132 26.93 20.73 12.69
N GLU A 133 26.60 19.82 11.77
CA GLU A 133 25.57 20.05 10.75
C GLU A 133 24.19 20.28 11.39
N GLN A 134 23.78 19.47 12.36
CA GLN A 134 22.52 19.64 13.10
C GLN A 134 22.47 21.00 13.82
N THR A 135 23.60 21.46 14.35
CA THR A 135 23.72 22.79 14.98
C THR A 135 23.53 23.90 13.95
N LYS A 136 24.16 23.80 12.78
CA LYS A 136 23.96 24.74 11.66
C LYS A 136 22.51 24.71 11.17
N ARG A 137 21.88 23.54 11.00
CA ARG A 137 20.46 23.42 10.59
C ARG A 137 19.50 24.03 11.62
N ASN A 138 19.78 23.91 12.92
CA ASN A 138 19.00 24.58 13.96
C ASN A 138 19.11 26.12 13.90
N ALA A 139 20.30 26.65 13.63
CA ALA A 139 20.49 28.09 13.43
C ALA A 139 19.70 28.57 12.20
N VAL A 140 19.81 27.86 11.07
CA VAL A 140 19.04 28.14 9.85
C VAL A 140 17.55 28.08 10.12
N LYS A 141 17.05 27.02 10.76
CA LYS A 141 15.64 26.87 11.13
C LYS A 141 15.15 28.08 11.94
N SER A 142 15.91 28.53 12.94
CA SER A 142 15.53 29.66 13.79
C SER A 142 15.35 30.95 12.99
N GLU A 143 16.16 31.18 11.95
CA GLU A 143 15.97 32.32 11.04
C GLU A 143 14.77 32.13 10.10
N LEU A 144 14.55 30.90 9.61
CA LEU A 144 13.43 30.57 8.74
C LEU A 144 12.06 30.65 9.45
N GLU A 145 11.99 30.26 10.73
CA GLU A 145 10.77 30.40 11.53
C GLU A 145 10.35 31.86 11.72
N LYS A 146 11.29 32.82 11.66
CA LYS A 146 10.95 34.26 11.68
C LYS A 146 10.21 34.71 10.43
N ILE A 147 10.54 34.15 9.26
CA ILE A 147 9.83 34.43 8.00
C ILE A 147 8.37 34.01 8.12
N ILE A 148 8.15 32.78 8.62
CA ILE A 148 6.80 32.24 8.86
C ILE A 148 6.03 33.07 9.90
N TYR A 149 6.72 33.55 10.94
CA TYR A 149 6.09 34.40 11.95
C TYR A 149 5.70 35.77 11.39
N SER A 150 6.53 36.35 10.50
CA SER A 150 6.23 37.63 9.86
C SER A 150 5.17 37.55 8.78
N ASP A 151 5.09 36.43 8.06
CA ASP A 151 4.10 36.16 7.03
C ASP A 151 3.53 34.75 7.22
N TYR A 152 2.37 34.67 7.87
CA TYR A 152 1.71 33.40 8.15
C TYR A 152 1.25 32.67 6.87
N ASN A 153 0.97 33.42 5.80
CA ASN A 153 0.47 32.92 4.51
C ASN A 153 1.59 32.82 3.46
N HIS A 154 2.84 32.76 3.91
CA HIS A 154 4.01 32.71 3.05
C HIS A 154 3.96 31.55 2.04
N SER A 155 4.60 31.75 0.90
CA SER A 155 4.69 30.76 -0.17
C SER A 155 5.60 29.58 0.20
N ALA A 156 5.39 28.42 -0.42
CA ALA A 156 6.27 27.26 -0.20
C ALA A 156 7.71 27.49 -0.64
N THR A 157 7.97 28.49 -1.48
CA THR A 157 9.30 28.81 -2.03
C THR A 157 9.83 30.10 -1.46
N LEU A 158 11.05 30.07 -0.94
CA LEU A 158 11.79 31.28 -0.55
C LEU A 158 12.22 32.06 -1.79
N ASN A 159 12.04 33.38 -1.74
CA ASN A 159 12.55 34.29 -2.75
C ASN A 159 14.07 34.51 -2.57
N ALA A 160 14.74 34.99 -3.62
CA ALA A 160 16.20 35.20 -3.61
C ALA A 160 16.67 36.16 -2.50
N ASP A 161 15.87 37.20 -2.22
CA ASP A 161 16.15 38.18 -1.17
C ASP A 161 16.05 37.58 0.23
N GLU A 162 15.07 36.71 0.46
CA GLU A 162 14.87 36.01 1.74
C GLU A 162 16.03 35.07 2.03
N ILE A 163 16.46 34.30 1.02
CA ILE A 163 17.63 33.42 1.12
C ILE A 163 18.87 34.26 1.46
N THR A 164 19.04 35.40 0.79
CA THR A 164 20.17 36.30 1.03
C THR A 164 20.15 36.90 2.43
N ALA A 165 18.98 37.30 2.92
CA ALA A 165 18.78 37.84 4.25
C ALA A 165 19.10 36.80 5.34
N VAL A 166 18.56 35.59 5.22
CA VAL A 166 18.84 34.46 6.13
C VAL A 166 20.33 34.17 6.18
N LYS A 167 21.00 34.08 5.03
CA LYS A 167 22.45 33.85 4.97
C LYS A 167 23.25 34.96 5.65
N LYS A 168 22.93 36.23 5.37
CA LYS A 168 23.63 37.36 5.99
C LYS A 168 23.45 37.38 7.51
N ASN A 169 22.27 37.03 8.02
CA ASN A 169 22.01 36.93 9.45
C ASN A 169 22.80 35.80 10.10
N LEU A 170 22.87 34.64 9.45
CA LEU A 170 23.67 33.50 9.93
C LEU A 170 25.17 33.82 9.93
N GLN A 171 25.68 34.47 8.89
CA GLN A 171 27.08 34.88 8.80
C GLN A 171 27.46 35.85 9.94
N ARG A 172 26.58 36.78 10.31
CA ARG A 172 26.80 37.67 11.47
C ARG A 172 26.95 36.90 12.79
N ASN A 173 26.34 35.72 12.88
CA ASN A 173 26.43 34.83 14.05
C ASN A 173 27.52 33.75 13.89
N GLY A 174 28.42 33.89 12.91
CA GLY A 174 29.52 32.95 12.67
C GLY A 174 29.10 31.63 12.01
N VAL A 175 27.91 31.56 11.42
CA VAL A 175 27.39 30.36 10.74
C VAL A 175 27.42 30.56 9.23
N GLU A 176 28.32 29.85 8.55
CA GLU A 176 28.41 29.85 7.09
C GLU A 176 27.61 28.70 6.47
N VAL A 177 26.71 29.03 5.54
CA VAL A 177 25.86 28.08 4.79
C VAL A 177 25.72 28.52 3.34
N ASN A 178 25.46 27.58 2.43
CA ASN A 178 25.14 27.87 1.04
C ASN A 178 23.61 28.01 0.81
N ASN A 179 23.20 28.37 -0.41
CA ASN A 179 21.77 28.57 -0.71
C ASN A 179 20.98 27.27 -0.62
N ASP A 180 21.57 26.15 -1.01
CA ASP A 180 20.89 24.86 -1.06
C ASP A 180 20.64 24.31 0.33
N PHE A 181 21.57 24.49 1.27
CA PHE A 181 21.39 24.15 2.68
C PHE A 181 20.22 24.90 3.32
N VAL A 182 20.03 26.18 2.96
CA VAL A 182 18.87 26.96 3.40
C VAL A 182 17.58 26.40 2.82
N ARG A 183 17.54 26.09 1.52
CA ARG A 183 16.36 25.53 0.85
C ARG A 183 15.98 24.13 1.36
N GLU A 184 16.97 23.25 1.54
CA GLU A 184 16.80 21.92 2.10
C GLU A 184 16.22 21.97 3.52
N THR A 185 16.67 22.94 4.32
CA THR A 185 16.16 23.12 5.69
C THR A 185 14.77 23.76 5.68
N TRP A 186 14.49 24.66 4.72
CA TRP A 186 13.18 25.29 4.56
C TRP A 186 12.06 24.32 4.22
N ALA A 187 12.27 23.42 3.27
CA ALA A 187 11.21 22.53 2.77
C ALA A 187 10.45 21.77 3.88
N PRO A 188 11.10 21.07 4.83
CA PRO A 188 10.40 20.40 5.93
C PRO A 188 9.88 21.38 7.01
N VAL A 189 10.54 22.53 7.22
CA VAL A 189 10.07 23.56 8.17
C VAL A 189 8.75 24.18 7.71
N TYR A 190 8.70 24.60 6.45
CA TYR A 190 7.48 25.11 5.82
C TYR A 190 6.39 24.04 5.78
N ARG A 191 6.74 22.80 5.39
CA ARG A 191 5.77 21.69 5.35
C ARG A 191 5.09 21.49 6.71
N ARG A 192 5.85 21.52 7.81
CA ARG A 192 5.28 21.41 9.17
C ARG A 192 4.31 22.57 9.46
N HIS A 193 4.67 23.80 9.12
CA HIS A 193 3.80 24.97 9.25
C HIS A 193 2.51 24.80 8.45
N PHE A 194 2.63 24.54 7.15
CA PHE A 194 1.51 24.33 6.25
C PHE A 194 0.55 23.23 6.74
N ILE A 195 1.07 22.09 7.19
CA ILE A 195 0.25 20.99 7.70
C ILE A 195 -0.47 21.42 8.98
N ASN A 196 0.20 22.09 9.92
CA ASN A 196 -0.44 22.57 11.15
C ASN A 196 -1.56 23.59 10.86
N SER A 197 -1.33 24.52 9.95
CA SER A 197 -2.36 25.46 9.50
C SER A 197 -3.54 24.73 8.84
N SER A 198 -3.26 23.69 8.05
CA SER A 198 -4.31 22.89 7.40
C SER A 198 -5.12 22.05 8.39
N ILE A 199 -4.49 21.54 9.46
CA ILE A 199 -5.18 20.84 10.55
C ILE A 199 -6.12 21.81 11.29
N ALA A 200 -5.67 23.03 11.56
CA ALA A 200 -6.52 24.05 12.18
C ALA A 200 -7.76 24.35 11.31
N ARG A 201 -7.58 24.56 10.01
CA ARG A 201 -8.70 24.75 9.06
C ARG A 201 -9.63 23.54 9.02
N ALA A 202 -9.09 22.31 9.03
CA ALA A 202 -9.91 21.10 9.05
C ALA A 202 -10.82 21.03 10.29
N TYR A 203 -10.32 21.46 11.46
CA TYR A 203 -11.14 21.54 12.67
C TYR A 203 -12.29 22.54 12.55
N ASP A 204 -12.04 23.71 11.94
CA ASP A 204 -13.07 24.71 11.69
C ASP A 204 -14.15 24.16 10.72
N CYS A 205 -13.73 23.42 9.70
CA CYS A 205 -14.61 22.80 8.73
C CYS A 205 -15.55 21.73 9.32
N ARG A 206 -15.26 21.17 10.50
CA ARG A 206 -16.12 20.15 11.13
C ARG A 206 -17.54 20.63 11.42
N ARG A 207 -17.73 21.93 11.66
CA ARG A 207 -19.08 22.53 11.84
C ARG A 207 -19.58 23.24 10.57
N GLY A 208 -18.79 23.22 9.50
CA GLY A 208 -19.02 23.97 8.27
C GLY A 208 -20.05 23.40 7.31
N PHE A 209 -20.57 22.18 7.55
CA PHE A 209 -21.48 21.51 6.60
C PHE A 209 -22.71 22.36 6.22
N TYR A 210 -23.38 22.99 7.19
CA TYR A 210 -24.60 23.76 6.90
C TYR A 210 -24.32 25.01 6.07
N LEU A 211 -23.20 25.68 6.33
CA LEU A 211 -22.75 26.84 5.54
C LEU A 211 -22.33 26.42 4.13
N TYR A 212 -21.63 25.29 3.99
CA TYR A 212 -21.33 24.67 2.70
C TYR A 212 -22.60 24.36 1.91
N HIS A 213 -23.58 23.70 2.55
CA HIS A 213 -24.82 23.27 1.90
C HIS A 213 -25.70 24.45 1.45
N GLN A 214 -25.65 25.58 2.16
CA GLN A 214 -26.36 26.81 1.79
C GLN A 214 -25.65 27.62 0.69
N GLY A 215 -24.51 27.17 0.19
CA GLY A 215 -23.75 27.85 -0.86
C GLY A 215 -22.85 28.99 -0.36
N HIS A 216 -22.68 29.14 0.96
CA HIS A 216 -21.74 30.09 1.57
C HIS A 216 -20.30 29.57 1.54
N THR A 217 -19.88 28.99 0.41
CA THR A 217 -18.56 28.35 0.25
C THR A 217 -17.41 29.36 0.23
N ALA A 218 -17.69 30.65 0.04
CA ALA A 218 -16.68 31.72 0.09
C ALA A 218 -16.32 32.14 1.52
N GLU A 219 -17.18 31.86 2.50
CA GLU A 219 -16.96 32.21 3.92
C GLU A 219 -16.16 31.13 4.66
N LEU A 220 -16.05 29.92 4.09
CA LEU A 220 -15.34 28.78 4.65
C LEU A 220 -14.35 28.19 3.65
N ASP A 221 -13.06 28.19 4.00
CA ASP A 221 -12.00 27.54 3.22
C ASP A 221 -11.98 26.01 3.44
N CYS A 222 -13.08 25.34 3.08
CA CYS A 222 -13.27 23.90 3.26
C CYS A 222 -13.19 23.11 1.95
N GLN A 223 -12.54 23.66 0.93
CA GLN A 223 -12.36 23.01 -0.37
C GLN A 223 -11.62 21.67 -0.25
N ASP A 224 -10.64 21.60 0.67
CA ASP A 224 -9.90 20.38 0.98
C ASP A 224 -10.83 19.24 1.43
N VAL A 225 -11.90 19.55 2.17
CA VAL A 225 -12.88 18.54 2.61
C VAL A 225 -13.59 17.92 1.41
N VAL A 226 -13.99 18.73 0.43
CA VAL A 226 -14.64 18.24 -0.80
C VAL A 226 -13.69 17.36 -1.62
N VAL A 227 -12.41 17.74 -1.71
CA VAL A 227 -11.38 16.92 -2.37
C VAL A 227 -11.20 15.57 -1.65
N PHE A 228 -11.11 15.57 -0.32
CA PHE A 228 -10.96 14.33 0.45
C PHE A 228 -12.20 13.45 0.40
N TRP A 229 -13.39 14.03 0.34
CA TRP A 229 -14.62 13.30 0.08
C TRP A 229 -14.58 12.58 -1.28
N ARG A 230 -14.20 13.29 -2.35
CA ARG A 230 -14.03 12.72 -3.71
C ARG A 230 -13.06 11.55 -3.71
N LEU A 231 -11.92 11.71 -3.06
CA LEU A 231 -10.92 10.66 -2.91
C LEU A 231 -11.50 9.45 -2.17
N GLU A 232 -12.24 9.67 -1.08
CA GLU A 232 -12.87 8.60 -0.31
C GLU A 232 -13.91 7.84 -1.15
N GLN A 233 -14.76 8.54 -1.91
CA GLN A 233 -15.74 7.91 -2.80
C GLN A 233 -15.08 7.12 -3.91
N MET A 234 -14.06 7.69 -4.54
CA MET A 234 -13.27 7.01 -5.55
C MET A 234 -12.67 5.72 -5.01
N LEU A 235 -12.06 5.75 -3.81
CA LEU A 235 -11.49 4.56 -3.17
C LEU A 235 -12.56 3.50 -2.87
N LYS A 236 -13.72 3.90 -2.33
CA LYS A 236 -14.84 3.00 -2.02
C LYS A 236 -15.36 2.31 -3.27
N VAL A 237 -15.63 3.07 -4.33
CA VAL A 237 -16.17 2.52 -5.58
C VAL A 237 -15.13 1.64 -6.27
N THR A 238 -13.86 2.05 -6.29
CA THR A 238 -12.75 1.24 -6.80
C THR A 238 -12.65 -0.10 -6.08
N ALA A 239 -12.63 -0.09 -4.75
CA ALA A 239 -12.54 -1.31 -3.94
C ALA A 239 -13.74 -2.25 -4.17
N ASN A 240 -14.95 -1.69 -4.31
CA ASN A 240 -16.14 -2.48 -4.62
C ASN A 240 -16.07 -3.09 -6.02
N ALA A 241 -15.64 -2.33 -7.02
CA ALA A 241 -15.47 -2.82 -8.39
C ALA A 241 -14.42 -3.94 -8.45
N LEU A 242 -13.26 -3.75 -7.80
CA LEU A 242 -12.22 -4.79 -7.72
C LEU A 242 -12.73 -6.04 -7.01
N ARG A 243 -13.44 -5.91 -5.89
CA ARG A 243 -14.04 -7.07 -5.18
C ARG A 243 -14.97 -7.85 -6.11
N GLN A 244 -15.80 -7.16 -6.90
CA GLN A 244 -16.67 -7.81 -7.88
C GLN A 244 -15.87 -8.50 -8.99
N GLN A 245 -14.81 -7.87 -9.50
CA GLN A 245 -13.92 -8.48 -10.49
C GLN A 245 -13.26 -9.75 -9.95
N VAL A 246 -12.77 -9.71 -8.70
CA VAL A 246 -12.18 -10.86 -8.02
C VAL A 246 -13.18 -12.01 -7.94
N MET A 247 -14.36 -11.75 -7.38
CA MET A 247 -15.37 -12.79 -7.12
C MET A 247 -15.94 -13.39 -8.41
N ASN A 248 -16.22 -12.55 -9.41
CA ASN A 248 -16.94 -12.99 -10.60
C ASN A 248 -16.02 -13.58 -11.69
N ARG A 249 -14.74 -13.17 -11.72
CA ARG A 249 -13.80 -13.54 -12.79
C ARG A 249 -12.50 -14.13 -12.25
N GLU A 250 -11.72 -13.37 -11.49
CA GLU A 250 -10.35 -13.75 -11.18
C GLU A 250 -10.26 -15.01 -10.32
N ALA A 251 -11.19 -15.21 -9.38
CA ALA A 251 -11.26 -16.45 -8.60
C ALA A 251 -11.47 -17.70 -9.48
N ARG A 252 -12.34 -17.61 -10.50
CA ARG A 252 -12.58 -18.72 -11.45
C ARG A 252 -11.39 -18.95 -12.38
N ARG A 253 -10.72 -17.88 -12.79
CA ARG A 253 -9.49 -17.97 -13.60
C ARG A 253 -8.38 -18.64 -12.80
N LEU A 254 -8.20 -18.25 -11.56
CA LEU A 254 -7.23 -18.86 -10.65
C LEU A 254 -7.55 -20.35 -10.42
N ASP A 255 -8.81 -20.71 -10.20
CA ASP A 255 -9.24 -22.12 -10.11
C ASP A 255 -8.89 -22.92 -11.38
N LYS A 256 -9.12 -22.35 -12.56
CA LYS A 256 -8.73 -22.99 -13.83
C LYS A 256 -7.21 -23.18 -13.91
N ILE A 257 -6.42 -22.18 -13.54
CA ILE A 257 -4.95 -22.28 -13.51
C ILE A 257 -4.49 -23.36 -12.54
N ILE A 258 -5.10 -23.44 -11.35
CA ILE A 258 -4.77 -24.49 -10.36
C ILE A 258 -5.01 -25.88 -10.95
N LYS A 259 -6.13 -26.09 -11.66
CA LYS A 259 -6.44 -27.36 -12.33
C LYS A 259 -5.42 -27.69 -13.41
N GLU A 260 -5.05 -26.72 -14.25
CA GLU A 260 -4.03 -26.90 -15.28
C GLU A 260 -2.66 -27.23 -14.68
N VAL A 261 -2.25 -26.55 -13.60
CA VAL A 261 -0.99 -26.86 -12.89
C VAL A 261 -1.01 -28.26 -12.29
N LEU A 262 -2.14 -28.67 -11.69
CA LEU A 262 -2.30 -30.02 -11.16
C LEU A 262 -2.25 -31.08 -12.27
N GLU A 263 -2.85 -30.80 -13.43
CA GLU A 263 -2.81 -31.68 -14.58
C GLU A 263 -1.38 -31.81 -15.11
N ASP A 264 -0.65 -30.72 -15.28
CA ASP A 264 0.77 -30.72 -15.68
C ASP A 264 1.62 -31.54 -14.71
N PHE A 265 1.48 -31.28 -13.40
CA PHE A 265 2.20 -32.02 -12.37
C PHE A 265 1.83 -33.51 -12.37
N SER A 266 0.58 -33.85 -12.71
CA SER A 266 0.14 -35.25 -12.79
C SER A 266 0.77 -36.01 -13.96
N GLN A 267 1.16 -35.33 -15.04
CA GLN A 267 1.81 -35.94 -16.20
C GLN A 267 3.32 -36.10 -15.99
N ASP A 268 3.94 -35.24 -15.18
CA ASP A 268 5.36 -35.29 -14.88
C ASP A 268 5.68 -36.33 -13.77
N GLN A 269 6.36 -37.41 -14.16
CA GLN A 269 6.72 -38.49 -13.25
C GLN A 269 7.76 -38.08 -12.21
N GLU A 270 8.69 -37.19 -12.56
CA GLU A 270 9.73 -36.71 -11.65
C GLU A 270 9.13 -35.80 -10.57
N ILE A 271 8.26 -34.87 -10.98
CA ILE A 271 7.55 -33.98 -10.06
C ILE A 271 6.65 -34.79 -9.10
N LYS A 272 5.91 -35.79 -9.59
CA LYS A 272 5.09 -36.66 -8.72
C LYS A 272 5.91 -37.35 -7.64
N VAL A 273 7.04 -37.95 -8.02
CA VAL A 273 7.91 -38.67 -7.08
C VAL A 273 8.53 -37.71 -6.07
N ASN A 274 8.88 -36.49 -6.49
CA ASN A 274 9.50 -35.49 -5.61
C ASN A 274 8.49 -34.83 -4.65
N LEU A 275 7.26 -34.57 -5.10
CA LEU A 275 6.25 -33.84 -4.31
C LEU A 275 5.35 -34.74 -3.46
N LEU A 276 5.17 -36.01 -3.83
CA LEU A 276 4.38 -36.99 -3.07
C LEU A 276 5.31 -38.00 -2.42
N THR A 277 6.06 -37.55 -1.43
CA THR A 277 7.02 -38.40 -0.70
C THR A 277 6.51 -38.80 0.67
N GLY A 278 7.08 -39.88 1.23
CA GLY A 278 6.86 -40.29 2.61
C GLY A 278 6.63 -41.79 2.78
N ARG A 279 6.72 -42.26 4.03
CA ARG A 279 6.63 -43.69 4.38
C ARG A 279 5.35 -44.36 3.89
N ARG A 280 4.23 -43.63 3.85
CA ARG A 280 2.94 -44.13 3.34
C ARG A 280 2.98 -44.36 1.82
N VAL A 281 3.69 -43.51 1.09
CA VAL A 281 3.86 -43.65 -0.38
C VAL A 281 4.75 -44.83 -0.69
N THR A 282 5.89 -44.93 0.00
CA THR A 282 6.82 -46.06 -0.22
C THR A 282 6.15 -47.40 0.08
N LEU A 283 5.40 -47.50 1.18
CA LEU A 283 4.63 -48.70 1.52
C LEU A 283 3.55 -49.02 0.48
N ALA A 284 2.85 -48.00 -0.05
CA ALA A 284 1.85 -48.21 -1.09
C ALA A 284 2.46 -48.70 -2.41
N GLU A 285 3.64 -48.18 -2.78
CA GLU A 285 4.39 -48.66 -3.94
C GLU A 285 4.87 -50.10 -3.78
N GLU A 286 5.41 -50.45 -2.61
CA GLU A 286 5.81 -51.82 -2.27
C GLU A 286 4.62 -52.78 -2.33
N LEU A 287 3.47 -52.42 -1.75
CA LEU A 287 2.24 -53.21 -1.83
C LEU A 287 1.77 -53.41 -3.27
N LYS A 288 1.85 -52.38 -4.11
CA LYS A 288 1.50 -52.48 -5.53
C LYS A 288 2.43 -53.44 -6.27
N ARG A 289 3.74 -53.41 -5.99
CA ARG A 289 4.71 -54.35 -6.56
C ARG A 289 4.42 -55.79 -6.12
N VAL A 290 4.13 -56.00 -4.84
CA VAL A 290 3.77 -57.34 -4.31
C VAL A 290 2.51 -57.87 -5.01
N ARG A 291 1.47 -57.04 -5.17
CA ARG A 291 0.24 -57.43 -5.88
C ARG A 291 0.50 -57.83 -7.34
N GLN A 292 1.32 -57.06 -8.05
CA GLN A 292 1.71 -57.39 -9.42
C GLN A 292 2.47 -58.72 -9.51
N ILE A 293 3.35 -59.01 -8.54
CA ILE A 293 4.05 -60.30 -8.49
C ILE A 293 3.05 -61.44 -8.25
N GLN A 294 2.06 -61.25 -7.37
CA GLN A 294 1.01 -62.25 -7.13
C GLN A 294 0.17 -62.50 -8.40
N GLU A 295 -0.28 -61.46 -9.09
CA GLU A 295 -1.01 -61.58 -10.35
C GLU A 295 -0.20 -62.35 -11.41
N LYS A 296 1.10 -62.05 -11.54
CA LYS A 296 1.99 -62.76 -12.47
C LYS A 296 2.22 -64.23 -12.09
N LEU A 297 2.29 -64.52 -10.80
CA LEU A 297 2.37 -65.90 -10.30
C LEU A 297 1.08 -66.68 -10.56
N GLU A 298 -0.08 -66.06 -10.37
CA GLU A 298 -1.38 -66.67 -10.70
C GLU A 298 -1.51 -66.94 -12.21
N GLU A 299 -1.13 -65.99 -13.06
CA GLU A 299 -1.04 -66.18 -14.52
C GLU A 299 -0.13 -67.34 -14.88
N PHE A 300 1.05 -67.46 -14.23
CA PHE A 300 1.99 -68.54 -14.46
C PHE A 300 1.46 -69.91 -14.00
N ILE A 301 0.80 -69.99 -12.85
CA ILE A 301 0.14 -71.21 -12.37
C ILE A 301 -0.98 -71.63 -13.32
N GLN A 302 -1.77 -70.68 -13.83
CA GLN A 302 -2.81 -70.97 -14.82
C GLN A 302 -2.22 -71.46 -16.15
N ALA A 303 -1.09 -70.91 -16.60
CA ALA A 303 -0.39 -71.40 -17.79
C ALA A 303 0.16 -72.82 -17.60
N LEU A 304 0.80 -73.10 -16.46
CA LEU A 304 1.30 -74.43 -16.11
C LEU A 304 0.18 -75.49 -16.04
N ASN A 305 -0.99 -75.13 -15.53
CA ASN A 305 -2.14 -76.04 -15.48
C ASN A 305 -2.79 -76.28 -16.84
N LYS A 306 -2.53 -75.43 -17.85
CA LYS A 306 -2.99 -75.65 -19.24
C LYS A 306 -2.03 -76.50 -20.08
N GLU A 307 -0.78 -76.66 -19.64
CA GLU A 307 0.23 -77.50 -20.31
C GLU A 307 0.26 -78.96 -19.80
N LYS A 308 -0.54 -79.29 -18.77
CA LYS A 308 -0.83 -80.67 -18.34
C LYS A 308 -2.12 -81.18 -18.97
#